data_AF-A0A6T6PG81-F1
#
_entry.id   AF-A0A6T6PG81-F1
#
_cell.length_a   1.000
_cell.length_b   1.000
_cell.length_c   1.000
_cell.angle_alpha   90.00
_cell.angle_beta   90.00
_cell.angle_gamma   90.00
#
_symmetry.space_group_name_H-M   'P 1'
#
loop_
_entity.id
_entity.type
_entity.pdbx_description
1 polymer ?
#
loop_
_entity_poly.entity_id
_entity_poly.type
_entity_poly.pdbx_seq_one_letter_code
_entity_poly.pdbx_strand_id
1 'polypeptide(L)'
;MDLLSAETRKILGSYGATTPSTSAATTSNALQSDGHHVHLEPSTDYGLKPRHSRKWNDRSSIMNSVMRQSTMPLSVMGQGKRAGLQGYRSPLNYLLPLVPLGIVGGILGWAPSAVFLLNFCGCIPLATILGRATEDVAEHTNETIGGLINATFGNAVELILSIVALRAGNLDVVRNTLVGSILSNLLLVLGSSLFFGGLIFREQEILPVVVENNSLALGVSLAGFVLPTLFSIVLDHAKASNIQSKNEIFSLVTSILMLVVYACYLFFQLYTHADFFDGIEDEGDDEIENVDTEFTPLARGNGDDGVFARDGSEESEADDDNEIPPAPMKVALTILVIDVAVVAVCCEFLVGSIDGFATRMHLGTAFVAVILLPVIGNAVEHLSAVMVAMKNKMDLSVGIACGSSVQIAMFAAPLMVVVSWVVTPSGVPRLTLDLDFLDLVTVGIAVFTANLTLRDASTNWLEGASLIMIYLMIGTAFYIIG
;
A
#
# COMPACT_ATOMS: atom_id res chain seq x y z
N MET A 1 38.46 25.83 39.50
CA MET A 1 38.55 27.24 39.06
C MET A 1 37.35 27.49 38.19
N ASP A 2 36.52 28.38 38.68
CA ASP A 2 35.18 28.70 38.24
C ASP A 2 35.12 29.19 36.79
N LEU A 3 34.00 28.89 36.12
CA LEU A 3 33.24 29.79 35.24
C LEU A 3 32.15 28.98 34.54
N LEU A 4 30.98 28.89 35.17
CA LEU A 4 29.72 28.74 34.45
C LEU A 4 28.67 29.61 35.15
N SER A 5 28.01 30.41 34.32
CA SER A 5 27.37 31.68 34.61
C SER A 5 26.02 31.58 35.33
N ALA A 6 25.65 32.69 35.94
CA ALA A 6 24.57 32.91 36.90
C ALA A 6 23.12 32.78 36.39
N GLU A 7 22.87 32.05 35.30
CA GLU A 7 21.56 32.06 34.62
C GLU A 7 20.71 30.81 34.87
N THR A 8 21.28 29.75 35.45
CA THR A 8 20.55 28.49 35.76
C THR A 8 19.80 28.49 37.10
N ARG A 9 19.92 29.56 37.92
CA ARG A 9 19.28 29.62 39.25
C ARG A 9 17.88 30.23 39.30
N LYS A 10 17.28 30.61 38.17
CA LYS A 10 16.00 31.35 38.18
C LYS A 10 14.74 30.56 37.81
N ILE A 11 14.83 29.26 37.51
CA ILE A 11 13.66 28.48 37.05
C ILE A 11 13.30 27.29 37.97
N LEU A 12 14.14 26.92 38.95
CA LEU A 12 13.92 25.75 39.82
C LEU A 12 13.40 26.09 41.23
N GLY A 13 12.57 27.12 41.35
CA GLY A 13 12.16 27.69 42.64
C GLY A 13 10.66 27.74 42.90
N SER A 14 9.87 26.73 42.55
CA SER A 14 8.49 26.66 43.05
C SER A 14 7.85 25.26 42.94
N TYR A 15 8.23 24.31 43.78
CA TYR A 15 7.29 23.25 44.21
C TYR A 15 7.75 22.71 45.56
N GLY A 16 7.08 23.17 46.62
CA GLY A 16 7.23 22.72 48.00
C GLY A 16 5.92 22.09 48.48
N ALA A 17 6.05 20.91 49.06
CA ALA A 17 5.03 19.97 49.52
C ALA A 17 4.09 20.50 50.61
N THR A 18 2.86 19.93 50.68
CA THR A 18 2.14 19.65 51.93
C THR A 18 1.08 18.53 51.75
N THR A 19 1.24 17.43 52.48
CA THR A 19 0.19 16.49 52.97
C THR A 19 -0.63 17.17 54.09
N PRO A 20 -1.86 16.74 54.53
CA PRO A 20 -2.18 15.37 55.00
C PRO A 20 -3.66 14.87 55.06
N SER A 21 -3.79 13.59 55.47
CA SER A 21 -4.77 12.98 56.39
C SER A 21 -6.24 12.65 56.01
N THR A 22 -6.56 11.39 56.31
CA THR A 22 -7.85 10.69 56.49
C THR A 22 -8.68 11.17 57.69
N SER A 23 -10.02 11.20 57.58
CA SER A 23 -10.97 10.95 58.69
C SER A 23 -12.41 10.78 58.18
N ALA A 24 -13.18 9.95 58.91
CA ALA A 24 -14.50 9.41 58.62
C ALA A 24 -15.70 10.33 58.95
N ALA A 25 -16.86 9.87 58.46
CA ALA A 25 -18.22 10.00 59.02
C ALA A 25 -19.00 11.30 58.81
N THR A 26 -20.21 11.19 58.21
CA THR A 26 -21.51 11.32 58.93
C THR A 26 -22.69 11.14 57.96
N THR A 27 -23.52 10.13 58.21
CA THR A 27 -24.90 9.96 57.73
C THR A 27 -25.88 10.85 58.51
N SER A 28 -26.87 11.48 57.85
CA SER A 28 -28.31 11.36 58.19
C SER A 28 -29.22 12.24 57.31
N ASN A 29 -30.34 11.64 56.86
CA ASN A 29 -31.73 12.16 56.81
C ASN A 29 -32.03 13.41 55.93
N ALA A 30 -33.16 13.58 55.25
CA ALA A 30 -34.49 12.95 55.26
C ALA A 30 -35.21 13.21 53.92
N LEU A 31 -36.23 12.39 53.63
CA LEU A 31 -37.26 12.63 52.63
C LEU A 31 -38.10 13.88 52.94
N GLN A 32 -38.44 14.69 51.93
CA GLN A 32 -39.84 15.11 51.70
C GLN A 32 -40.05 15.72 50.30
N SER A 33 -41.31 15.66 49.87
CA SER A 33 -41.88 15.88 48.54
C SER A 33 -41.74 17.31 47.99
N ASP A 34 -41.77 17.44 46.67
CA ASP A 34 -42.91 18.04 45.96
C ASP A 34 -42.72 17.96 44.44
N GLY A 35 -43.79 17.61 43.74
CA GLY A 35 -43.79 17.41 42.30
C GLY A 35 -43.99 18.70 41.52
N HIS A 36 -43.38 18.78 40.34
CA HIS A 36 -43.97 19.38 39.15
C HIS A 36 -43.24 18.90 37.88
N HIS A 37 -44.05 18.40 36.94
CA HIS A 37 -43.90 18.26 35.48
C HIS A 37 -42.52 18.09 34.85
N VAL A 38 -42.36 17.04 34.03
CA VAL A 38 -42.26 17.12 32.55
C VAL A 38 -42.41 15.71 31.97
N HIS A 39 -43.28 15.55 30.97
CA HIS A 39 -43.38 14.34 30.15
C HIS A 39 -42.06 14.15 29.38
N LEU A 40 -41.31 13.11 29.73
CA LEU A 40 -40.22 12.60 28.90
C LEU A 40 -40.76 11.37 28.16
N GLU A 41 -40.82 11.46 26.83
CA GLU A 41 -40.97 10.30 25.97
C GLU A 41 -39.78 9.35 26.19
N PRO A 42 -39.99 8.02 26.26
CA PRO A 42 -38.89 7.09 26.35
C PRO A 42 -38.10 7.12 25.04
N SER A 43 -36.84 7.50 25.15
CA SER A 43 -35.83 7.36 24.11
C SER A 43 -35.87 5.95 23.52
N THR A 44 -36.02 5.87 22.21
CA THR A 44 -35.85 4.67 21.40
C THR A 44 -34.54 3.96 21.75
N ASP A 45 -34.72 2.75 22.25
CA ASP A 45 -33.71 1.71 22.45
C ASP A 45 -32.98 1.46 21.12
N TYR A 46 -31.75 1.97 21.00
CA TYR A 46 -30.84 1.49 19.96
C TYR A 46 -30.48 0.06 20.33
N GLY A 47 -31.21 -0.88 19.72
CA GLY A 47 -31.00 -2.31 19.87
C GLY A 47 -29.59 -2.71 19.45
N LEU A 48 -28.67 -2.74 20.42
CA LEU A 48 -27.41 -3.45 20.31
C LEU A 48 -27.72 -4.94 20.15
N LYS A 49 -27.59 -5.46 18.92
CA LYS A 49 -27.57 -6.90 18.68
C LYS A 49 -26.45 -7.53 19.54
N PRO A 50 -26.69 -8.67 20.20
CA PRO A 50 -25.66 -9.30 21.02
C PRO A 50 -24.51 -9.79 20.14
N ARG A 51 -23.28 -9.33 20.43
CA ARG A 51 -22.03 -9.88 19.90
C ARG A 51 -21.97 -11.38 20.19
N HIS A 52 -22.07 -12.21 19.16
CA HIS A 52 -21.83 -13.64 19.28
C HIS A 52 -20.34 -13.89 19.52
N SER A 53 -19.96 -14.26 20.74
CA SER A 53 -18.66 -14.92 20.94
C SER A 53 -18.79 -16.34 20.38
N ARG A 54 -18.10 -16.62 19.26
CA ARG A 54 -18.02 -17.97 18.71
C ARG A 54 -17.24 -18.83 19.71
N LYS A 55 -17.94 -19.75 20.37
CA LYS A 55 -17.31 -20.80 21.18
C LYS A 55 -16.57 -21.77 20.24
N TRP A 56 -15.28 -21.92 20.50
CA TRP A 56 -14.38 -22.90 19.92
C TRP A 56 -14.85 -24.33 20.22
N ASN A 57 -15.63 -24.94 19.33
CA ASN A 57 -15.64 -26.39 19.04
C ASN A 57 -16.82 -26.74 18.15
N ASP A 58 -16.62 -26.71 16.82
CA ASP A 58 -17.49 -27.48 15.94
C ASP A 58 -16.70 -28.07 14.76
N ARG A 59 -16.17 -29.28 14.96
CA ARG A 59 -15.49 -30.05 13.91
C ARG A 59 -16.46 -30.60 12.86
N SER A 60 -17.78 -30.43 13.05
CA SER A 60 -18.79 -30.99 12.14
C SER A 60 -19.13 -30.09 10.95
N SER A 61 -18.86 -28.78 11.03
CA SER A 61 -19.07 -27.85 9.89
C SER A 61 -18.03 -28.05 8.79
N ILE A 62 -16.80 -28.43 9.17
CA ILE A 62 -15.68 -28.69 8.24
C ILE A 62 -15.93 -29.95 7.41
N MET A 63 -16.59 -30.96 7.97
CA MET A 63 -16.84 -32.22 7.24
C MET A 63 -17.94 -32.09 6.19
N ASN A 64 -18.86 -31.14 6.37
CA ASN A 64 -19.92 -30.84 5.39
C ASN A 64 -19.44 -29.89 4.26
N SER A 65 -18.47 -29.00 4.52
CA SER A 65 -17.87 -28.18 3.45
C SER A 65 -16.96 -29.01 2.54
N VAL A 66 -16.25 -30.01 3.10
CA VAL A 66 -15.38 -30.92 2.32
C VAL A 66 -16.17 -31.89 1.43
N MET A 67 -17.41 -32.27 1.79
CA MET A 67 -18.23 -33.15 0.95
C MET A 67 -18.95 -32.43 -0.22
N ARG A 68 -19.15 -31.10 -0.17
CA ARG A 68 -19.78 -30.37 -1.29
C ARG A 68 -18.87 -30.18 -2.51
N GLN A 69 -17.56 -30.33 -2.37
CA GLN A 69 -16.61 -30.14 -3.47
C GLN A 69 -16.53 -31.33 -4.47
N SER A 70 -17.16 -32.48 -4.21
CA SER A 70 -16.82 -33.71 -4.93
C SER A 70 -17.77 -34.16 -6.07
N THR A 71 -18.73 -33.35 -6.54
CA THR A 71 -19.49 -33.70 -7.77
C THR A 71 -19.96 -32.47 -8.58
N MET A 72 -19.03 -31.67 -9.11
CA MET A 72 -19.36 -30.70 -10.16
C MET A 72 -19.31 -31.38 -11.54
N PRO A 73 -20.35 -31.27 -12.39
CA PRO A 73 -20.32 -31.80 -13.76
C PRO A 73 -19.27 -31.06 -14.62
N LEU A 74 -18.62 -31.78 -15.54
CA LEU A 74 -17.54 -31.25 -16.40
C LEU A 74 -17.89 -29.97 -17.20
N SER A 75 -19.18 -29.69 -17.45
CA SER A 75 -19.63 -28.47 -18.12
C SER A 75 -19.50 -27.21 -17.25
N VAL A 76 -19.67 -27.34 -15.93
CA VAL A 76 -19.53 -26.24 -14.95
C VAL A 76 -18.05 -25.93 -14.70
N MET A 77 -17.19 -26.94 -14.76
CA MET A 77 -15.73 -26.76 -14.62
C MET A 77 -15.10 -26.01 -15.82
N GLY A 78 -15.68 -26.16 -17.02
CA GLY A 78 -15.32 -25.38 -18.21
C GLY A 78 -15.86 -23.94 -18.18
N GLN A 79 -17.02 -23.72 -17.53
CA GLN A 79 -17.59 -22.40 -17.29
C GLN A 79 -16.77 -21.64 -16.22
N GLY A 80 -16.38 -22.27 -15.11
CA GLY A 80 -15.52 -21.66 -14.08
C GLY A 80 -14.14 -21.25 -14.59
N LYS A 81 -13.52 -22.06 -15.47
CA LYS A 81 -12.28 -21.66 -16.16
C LYS A 81 -12.46 -20.43 -17.05
N ARG A 82 -13.58 -20.34 -17.77
CA ARG A 82 -13.86 -19.21 -18.67
C ARG A 82 -14.30 -17.96 -17.92
N ALA A 83 -14.94 -18.11 -16.76
CA ALA A 83 -15.32 -17.02 -15.87
C ALA A 83 -14.07 -16.44 -15.17
N GLY A 84 -13.23 -17.27 -14.56
CA GLY A 84 -11.98 -16.77 -13.95
C GLY A 84 -10.97 -16.18 -14.94
N LEU A 85 -10.95 -16.65 -16.19
CA LEU A 85 -10.16 -16.01 -17.25
C LEU A 85 -10.72 -14.63 -17.69
N GLN A 86 -11.96 -14.27 -17.33
CA GLN A 86 -12.51 -12.94 -17.62
C GLN A 86 -11.92 -11.88 -16.70
N GLY A 87 -11.56 -12.21 -15.46
CA GLY A 87 -10.89 -11.29 -14.52
C GLY A 87 -9.51 -10.80 -15.00
N TYR A 88 -8.93 -11.44 -16.02
CA TYR A 88 -7.67 -10.99 -16.63
C TYR A 88 -7.87 -9.98 -17.77
N ARG A 89 -9.09 -9.53 -18.03
CA ARG A 89 -9.41 -8.60 -19.12
C ARG A 89 -9.29 -7.14 -18.67
N SER A 90 -8.06 -6.64 -18.57
CA SER A 90 -7.85 -5.21 -18.33
C SER A 90 -7.79 -4.40 -19.65
N PRO A 91 -8.28 -3.14 -19.69
CA PRO A 91 -7.98 -2.21 -20.78
C PRO A 91 -6.48 -2.03 -21.03
N LEU A 92 -5.63 -2.23 -20.01
CA LEU A 92 -4.18 -2.13 -20.15
C LEU A 92 -3.60 -3.23 -21.05
N ASN A 93 -4.33 -4.32 -21.28
CA ASN A 93 -3.88 -5.42 -22.15
C ASN A 93 -3.63 -4.99 -23.61
N TYR A 94 -4.13 -3.83 -24.05
CA TYR A 94 -3.75 -3.25 -25.33
C TYR A 94 -2.24 -2.96 -25.45
N LEU A 95 -1.52 -2.87 -24.32
CA LEU A 95 -0.06 -2.71 -24.26
C LEU A 95 0.71 -4.04 -24.30
N LEU A 96 0.07 -5.20 -24.13
CA LEU A 96 0.75 -6.52 -24.16
C LEU A 96 1.58 -6.79 -25.43
N PRO A 97 1.17 -6.36 -26.65
CA PRO A 97 2.01 -6.52 -27.83
C PRO A 97 3.38 -5.83 -27.73
N LEU A 98 3.55 -4.87 -26.82
CA LEU A 98 4.84 -4.21 -26.57
C LEU A 98 5.83 -5.11 -25.85
N VAL A 99 5.37 -6.12 -25.10
CA VAL A 99 6.23 -7.08 -24.38
C VAL A 99 7.16 -7.84 -25.33
N PRO A 100 6.66 -8.63 -26.31
CA PRO A 100 7.53 -9.32 -27.24
C PRO A 100 8.35 -8.34 -28.10
N LEU A 101 7.81 -7.15 -28.41
CA LEU A 101 8.53 -6.13 -29.16
C LEU A 101 9.71 -5.55 -28.38
N GLY A 102 9.55 -5.30 -27.08
CA GLY A 102 10.59 -4.83 -26.17
C GLY A 102 11.69 -5.86 -25.97
N ILE A 103 11.33 -7.14 -25.81
CA ILE A 103 12.27 -8.26 -25.72
C ILE A 103 13.06 -8.40 -27.03
N VAL A 104 12.38 -8.45 -28.18
CA VAL A 104 13.03 -8.54 -29.49
C VAL A 104 13.92 -7.32 -29.76
N GLY A 105 13.46 -6.12 -29.42
CA GLY A 105 14.25 -4.90 -29.55
C GLY A 105 15.51 -4.94 -28.69
N GLY A 106 15.42 -5.46 -27.47
CA GLY A 106 16.57 -5.68 -26.59
C GLY A 106 17.57 -6.68 -27.18
N ILE A 107 17.10 -7.82 -27.68
CA ILE A 107 17.95 -8.87 -28.30
C ILE A 107 18.61 -8.38 -29.58
N LEU A 108 17.88 -7.63 -30.42
CA LEU A 108 18.39 -7.08 -31.68
C LEU A 108 19.25 -5.82 -31.49
N GLY A 109 19.41 -5.34 -30.26
CA GLY A 109 20.23 -4.15 -29.96
C GLY A 109 19.66 -2.86 -30.55
N TRP A 110 18.34 -2.66 -30.46
CA TRP A 110 17.70 -1.40 -30.84
C TRP A 110 18.18 -0.23 -29.97
N ALA A 111 17.83 1.00 -30.36
CA ALA A 111 18.20 2.19 -29.61
C ALA A 111 17.75 2.07 -28.13
N PRO A 112 18.62 2.38 -27.15
CA PRO A 112 18.29 2.21 -25.73
C PRO A 112 16.99 2.88 -25.30
N SER A 113 16.69 4.07 -25.85
CA SER A 113 15.44 4.77 -25.56
C SER A 113 14.20 4.01 -26.04
N ALA A 114 14.28 3.30 -27.17
CA ALA A 114 13.19 2.48 -27.67
C ALA A 114 13.04 1.21 -26.84
N VAL A 115 14.16 0.53 -26.50
CA VAL A 115 14.16 -0.65 -25.63
C VAL A 115 13.56 -0.31 -24.26
N PHE A 116 13.95 0.82 -23.68
CA PHE A 116 13.43 1.31 -22.41
C PHE A 116 11.92 1.52 -22.50
N LEU A 117 11.43 2.34 -23.43
CA LEU A 117 10.00 2.67 -23.54
C LEU A 117 9.13 1.44 -23.84
N LEU A 118 9.59 0.52 -24.69
CA LEU A 118 8.85 -0.69 -25.03
C LEU A 118 8.71 -1.63 -23.83
N ASN A 119 9.80 -1.88 -23.09
CA ASN A 119 9.74 -2.73 -21.90
C ASN A 119 9.02 -2.01 -20.75
N PHE A 120 9.20 -0.69 -20.58
CA PHE A 120 8.48 0.11 -19.57
C PHE A 120 6.97 0.00 -19.74
N CYS A 121 6.47 0.32 -20.94
CA CYS A 121 5.03 0.22 -21.22
C CYS A 121 4.54 -1.22 -21.26
N GLY A 122 5.39 -2.18 -21.66
CA GLY A 122 5.06 -3.60 -21.66
C GLY A 122 4.93 -4.19 -20.25
N CYS A 123 5.68 -3.68 -19.27
CA CYS A 123 5.57 -4.14 -17.88
C CYS A 123 4.28 -3.70 -17.18
N ILE A 124 3.64 -2.60 -17.61
CA ILE A 124 2.39 -2.10 -17.00
C ILE A 124 1.26 -3.16 -17.03
N PRO A 125 0.87 -3.73 -18.19
CA PRO A 125 -0.15 -4.78 -18.20
C PRO A 125 0.30 -6.09 -17.54
N LEU A 126 1.61 -6.39 -17.56
CA LEU A 126 2.12 -7.57 -16.85
C LEU A 126 1.95 -7.38 -15.34
N ALA A 127 2.22 -6.19 -14.79
CA ALA A 127 1.94 -5.87 -13.38
C ALA A 127 0.47 -6.12 -13.01
N THR A 128 -0.46 -5.75 -13.90
CA THR A 128 -1.90 -6.03 -13.72
C THR A 128 -2.21 -7.53 -13.70
N ILE A 129 -1.65 -8.29 -14.63
CA ILE A 129 -1.85 -9.74 -14.69
C ILE A 129 -1.25 -10.40 -13.45
N LEU A 130 -0.09 -9.93 -12.99
CA LEU A 130 0.60 -10.44 -11.81
C LEU A 130 -0.19 -10.19 -10.53
N GLY A 131 -0.74 -8.98 -10.36
CA GLY A 131 -1.61 -8.61 -9.24
C GLY A 131 -2.83 -9.53 -9.17
N ARG A 132 -3.58 -9.64 -10.27
CA ARG A 132 -4.77 -10.51 -10.30
C ARG A 132 -4.44 -11.99 -10.11
N ALA A 133 -3.33 -12.47 -10.69
CA ALA A 133 -2.90 -13.85 -10.47
C ALA A 133 -2.50 -14.11 -9.01
N THR A 134 -2.01 -13.09 -8.31
CA THR A 134 -1.67 -13.16 -6.89
C THR A 134 -2.93 -13.26 -6.04
N GLU A 135 -3.93 -12.40 -6.29
CA GLU A 135 -5.26 -12.43 -5.66
C GLU A 135 -5.93 -13.79 -5.86
N ASP A 136 -6.05 -14.25 -7.11
CA ASP A 136 -6.64 -15.55 -7.43
C ASP A 136 -5.93 -16.71 -6.67
N VAL A 137 -4.61 -16.65 -6.50
CA VAL A 137 -3.86 -17.67 -5.73
C VAL A 137 -4.15 -17.53 -4.24
N ALA A 138 -4.20 -16.31 -3.70
CA ALA A 138 -4.47 -16.04 -2.29
C ALA A 138 -5.85 -16.52 -1.86
N GLU A 139 -6.89 -16.31 -2.67
CA GLU A 139 -8.27 -16.77 -2.42
C GLU A 139 -8.40 -18.30 -2.35
N HIS A 140 -7.51 -19.03 -3.01
CA HIS A 140 -7.46 -20.50 -2.91
C HIS A 140 -6.73 -21.01 -1.66
N THR A 141 -6.24 -20.11 -0.81
CA THR A 141 -5.53 -20.43 0.43
C THR A 141 -6.33 -19.99 1.66
N ASN A 142 -5.75 -20.11 2.86
CA ASN A 142 -6.39 -19.57 4.07
C ASN A 142 -5.96 -18.11 4.27
N GLU A 143 -6.70 -17.35 5.08
CA GLU A 143 -6.44 -15.94 5.39
C GLU A 143 -4.96 -15.63 5.67
N THR A 144 -4.30 -16.45 6.51
CA THR A 144 -2.89 -16.23 6.86
C THR A 144 -1.92 -16.45 5.68
N ILE A 145 -2.11 -17.51 4.89
CA ILE A 145 -1.24 -17.80 3.74
C ILE A 145 -1.57 -16.83 2.60
N GLY A 146 -2.84 -16.50 2.39
CA GLY A 146 -3.30 -15.55 1.39
C GLY A 146 -2.74 -14.15 1.66
N GLY A 147 -2.86 -13.67 2.90
CA GLY A 147 -2.26 -12.41 3.32
C GLY A 147 -0.74 -12.36 3.15
N LEU A 148 -0.03 -13.48 3.38
CA LEU A 148 1.41 -13.56 3.13
C LEU A 148 1.75 -13.55 1.63
N ILE A 149 0.93 -14.20 0.81
CA ILE A 149 1.06 -14.22 -0.65
C ILE A 149 0.84 -12.81 -1.20
N ASN A 150 -0.23 -12.13 -0.79
CA ASN A 150 -0.52 -10.75 -1.18
C ASN A 150 0.58 -9.79 -0.72
N ALA A 151 1.04 -9.90 0.53
CA ALA A 151 2.16 -9.09 1.03
C ALA A 151 3.45 -9.24 0.20
N THR A 152 3.73 -10.46 -0.28
CA THR A 152 4.96 -10.75 -1.00
C THR A 152 4.85 -10.46 -2.49
N PHE A 153 3.80 -10.96 -3.13
CA PHE A 153 3.61 -10.92 -4.57
C PHE A 153 2.81 -9.69 -5.05
N GLY A 154 2.11 -8.98 -4.15
CA GLY A 154 1.50 -7.67 -4.46
C GLY A 154 2.54 -6.64 -4.89
N ASN A 155 3.76 -6.70 -4.32
CA ASN A 155 4.91 -5.88 -4.72
C ASN A 155 5.91 -6.64 -5.62
N ALA A 156 5.46 -7.68 -6.34
CA ALA A 156 6.38 -8.55 -7.07
C ALA A 156 7.14 -7.83 -8.18
N VAL A 157 6.54 -6.83 -8.85
CA VAL A 157 7.21 -6.08 -9.92
C VAL A 157 8.42 -5.32 -9.36
N GLU A 158 8.25 -4.63 -8.23
CA GLU A 158 9.30 -3.91 -7.50
C GLU A 158 10.41 -4.86 -7.08
N LEU A 159 10.04 -6.03 -6.53
CA LEU A 159 10.99 -7.04 -6.09
C LEU A 159 11.78 -7.63 -7.28
N ILE A 160 11.11 -7.96 -8.39
CA ILE A 160 11.75 -8.49 -9.60
C ILE A 160 12.70 -7.45 -10.19
N LEU A 161 12.24 -6.21 -10.37
CA LEU A 161 13.03 -5.09 -10.88
C LEU A 161 14.27 -4.86 -10.00
N SER A 162 14.09 -4.88 -8.68
CA SER A 162 15.16 -4.72 -7.69
C SER A 162 16.18 -5.87 -7.75
N ILE A 163 15.73 -7.13 -7.85
CA ILE A 163 16.62 -8.29 -7.97
C ILE A 163 17.42 -8.22 -9.28
N VAL A 164 16.78 -7.84 -10.39
CA VAL A 164 17.46 -7.68 -11.68
C VAL A 164 18.51 -6.56 -11.60
N ALA A 165 18.18 -5.42 -11.00
CA ALA A 165 19.13 -4.33 -10.80
C ALA A 165 20.28 -4.69 -9.85
N LEU A 166 20.03 -5.45 -8.77
CA LEU A 166 21.06 -5.99 -7.89
C LEU A 166 22.03 -6.92 -8.63
N ARG A 167 21.52 -7.80 -9.49
CA ARG A 167 22.34 -8.69 -10.33
C ARG A 167 23.21 -7.91 -11.31
N ALA A 168 22.72 -6.76 -11.78
CA ALA A 168 23.49 -5.85 -12.62
C ALA A 168 24.51 -5.00 -11.84
N GLY A 169 24.48 -5.02 -10.50
CA GLY A 169 25.32 -4.18 -9.64
C GLY A 169 24.83 -2.73 -9.51
N ASN A 170 23.62 -2.43 -9.97
CA ASN A 170 23.03 -1.10 -9.98
C ASN A 170 22.32 -0.80 -8.65
N LEU A 171 23.09 -0.67 -7.56
CA LEU A 171 22.56 -0.46 -6.21
C LEU A 171 21.71 0.82 -6.12
N ASP A 172 22.12 1.88 -6.83
CA ASP A 172 21.40 3.16 -6.82
C ASP A 172 20.04 3.04 -7.51
N VAL A 173 19.93 2.25 -8.59
CA VAL A 173 18.63 1.99 -9.22
C VAL A 173 17.69 1.27 -8.25
N VAL A 174 18.21 0.29 -7.48
CA VAL A 174 17.41 -0.43 -6.47
C VAL A 174 16.93 0.52 -5.38
N ARG A 175 17.86 1.27 -4.76
CA ARG A 175 17.53 2.23 -3.70
C ARG A 175 16.52 3.27 -4.17
N ASN A 176 16.78 3.88 -5.32
CA ASN A 176 15.95 4.96 -5.88
C ASN A 176 14.57 4.47 -6.29
N THR A 177 14.45 3.25 -6.80
CA THR A 177 13.14 2.64 -7.13
C THR A 177 12.32 2.38 -5.88
N LEU A 178 12.93 1.85 -4.80
CA LEU A 178 12.25 1.62 -3.53
C LEU A 178 11.78 2.93 -2.89
N VAL A 179 12.65 3.95 -2.85
CA VAL A 179 12.32 5.31 -2.39
C VAL A 179 11.19 5.89 -3.22
N GLY A 180 11.31 5.82 -4.55
CA GLY A 180 10.31 6.32 -5.48
C GLY A 180 8.95 5.67 -5.32
N SER A 181 8.90 4.38 -4.98
CA SER A 181 7.64 3.66 -4.77
C SER A 181 6.94 4.10 -3.47
N ILE A 182 7.70 4.36 -2.40
CA ILE A 182 7.16 4.99 -1.18
C ILE A 182 6.61 6.39 -1.48
N LEU A 183 7.37 7.21 -2.23
CA LEU A 183 6.94 8.56 -2.61
C LEU A 183 5.68 8.54 -3.49
N SER A 184 5.64 7.63 -4.47
CA SER A 184 4.50 7.46 -5.36
C SER A 184 3.25 7.09 -4.56
N ASN A 185 3.35 6.11 -3.66
CA ASN A 185 2.18 5.65 -2.92
C ASN A 185 1.67 6.70 -1.92
N LEU A 186 2.56 7.34 -1.16
CA LEU A 186 2.16 8.32 -0.14
C LEU A 186 1.74 9.68 -0.71
N LEU A 187 2.27 10.10 -1.85
CA LEU A 187 2.00 11.43 -2.39
C LEU A 187 1.15 11.39 -3.65
N LEU A 188 1.48 10.52 -4.60
CA LEU A 188 0.76 10.45 -5.88
C LEU A 188 -0.52 9.62 -5.76
N VAL A 189 -0.44 8.38 -5.26
CA VAL A 189 -1.61 7.49 -5.14
C VAL A 189 -2.58 8.06 -4.11
N LEU A 190 -2.13 8.23 -2.86
CA LEU A 190 -2.94 8.83 -1.81
C LEU A 190 -3.47 10.21 -2.25
N GLY A 191 -2.60 11.09 -2.76
CA GLY A 191 -3.02 12.42 -3.22
C GLY A 191 -4.08 12.39 -4.33
N SER A 192 -3.95 11.47 -5.29
CA SER A 192 -4.96 11.28 -6.35
C SER A 192 -6.28 10.76 -5.79
N SER A 193 -6.23 9.81 -4.86
CA SER A 193 -7.42 9.26 -4.20
C SER A 193 -8.21 10.33 -3.46
N LEU A 194 -7.53 11.12 -2.61
CA LEU A 194 -8.17 12.25 -1.92
C LEU A 194 -8.68 13.31 -2.90
N PHE A 195 -7.92 13.58 -3.97
CA PHE A 195 -8.30 14.59 -4.94
C PHE A 195 -9.57 14.19 -5.70
N PHE A 196 -9.58 13.02 -6.35
CA PHE A 196 -10.72 12.57 -7.16
C PHE A 196 -11.93 12.17 -6.30
N GLY A 197 -11.72 11.52 -5.15
CA GLY A 197 -12.78 11.28 -4.18
C GLY A 197 -13.39 12.58 -3.65
N GLY A 198 -12.55 13.55 -3.30
CA GLY A 198 -12.96 14.87 -2.80
C GLY A 198 -13.62 15.79 -3.84
N LEU A 199 -13.50 15.48 -5.14
CA LEU A 199 -14.25 16.16 -6.21
C LEU A 199 -15.72 15.69 -6.27
N ILE A 200 -15.99 14.48 -5.79
CA ILE A 200 -17.33 13.87 -5.74
C ILE A 200 -17.97 14.14 -4.38
N PHE A 201 -17.23 13.85 -3.31
CA PHE A 201 -17.67 14.02 -1.92
C PHE A 201 -17.00 15.23 -1.29
N ARG A 202 -17.77 16.04 -0.56
CA ARG A 202 -17.23 17.24 0.08
C ARG A 202 -16.16 16.92 1.12
N GLU A 203 -16.43 15.92 1.95
CA GLU A 203 -15.57 15.37 2.99
C GLU A 203 -15.78 13.86 3.02
N GLN A 204 -14.70 13.10 3.23
CA GLN A 204 -14.75 11.64 3.37
C GLN A 204 -14.10 11.23 4.68
N GLU A 205 -14.87 10.59 5.56
CA GLU A 205 -14.39 10.11 6.85
C GLU A 205 -13.63 8.78 6.69
N ILE A 206 -12.65 8.59 7.56
CA ILE A 206 -11.82 7.40 7.68
C ILE A 206 -11.95 6.92 9.12
N LEU A 207 -11.92 5.62 9.36
CA LEU A 207 -11.82 5.07 10.70
C LEU A 207 -10.51 5.55 11.35
N PRO A 208 -10.56 6.22 12.52
CA PRO A 208 -9.37 6.74 13.19
C PRO A 208 -8.30 5.68 13.49
N VAL A 209 -8.74 4.43 13.69
CA VAL A 209 -7.85 3.28 13.91
C VAL A 209 -7.07 2.88 12.64
N VAL A 210 -7.65 3.02 11.44
CA VAL A 210 -6.93 2.81 10.16
C VAL A 210 -5.82 3.85 10.02
N VAL A 211 -6.13 5.11 10.34
CA VAL A 211 -5.16 6.21 10.35
C VAL A 211 -4.04 5.95 11.36
N GLU A 212 -4.39 5.58 12.60
CA GLU A 212 -3.42 5.38 13.69
C GLU A 212 -2.45 4.23 13.38
N ASN A 213 -2.96 3.08 12.92
CA ASN A 213 -2.15 1.91 12.57
C ASN A 213 -1.19 2.21 11.42
N ASN A 214 -1.67 2.84 10.35
CA ASN A 214 -0.83 3.22 9.21
C ASN A 214 0.21 4.28 9.60
N SER A 215 -0.19 5.30 10.37
CA SER A 215 0.73 6.37 10.81
C SER A 215 1.87 5.82 11.67
N LEU A 216 1.58 4.87 12.56
CA LEU A 216 2.59 4.22 13.39
C LEU A 216 3.54 3.38 12.54
N ALA A 217 3.01 2.56 11.63
CA ALA A 217 3.81 1.72 10.74
C ALA A 217 4.72 2.53 9.81
N LEU A 218 4.21 3.63 9.23
CA LEU A 218 4.99 4.57 8.43
C LEU A 218 6.06 5.30 9.26
N GLY A 219 5.77 5.64 10.53
CA GLY A 219 6.75 6.21 11.45
C GLY A 219 7.91 5.26 11.76
N VAL A 220 7.61 3.98 12.01
CA VAL A 220 8.61 2.93 12.19
C VAL A 220 9.41 2.69 10.91
N SER A 221 8.74 2.70 9.76
CA SER A 221 9.35 2.62 8.43
C SER A 221 10.40 3.70 8.22
N LEU A 222 10.05 4.96 8.50
CA LEU A 222 10.97 6.09 8.39
C LEU A 222 12.18 5.95 9.33
N ALA A 223 11.96 5.52 10.57
CA ALA A 223 13.05 5.28 11.51
C ALA A 223 14.04 4.21 11.01
N GLY A 224 13.54 3.20 10.30
CA GLY A 224 14.33 2.15 9.65
C GLY A 224 15.33 2.67 8.60
N PHE A 225 15.03 3.78 7.92
CA PHE A 225 15.95 4.43 6.98
C PHE A 225 16.81 5.52 7.63
N VAL A 226 16.24 6.30 8.56
CA VAL A 226 16.95 7.37 9.27
C VAL A 226 18.14 6.83 10.05
N LEU A 227 17.97 5.71 10.77
CA LEU A 227 19.03 5.17 11.64
C LEU A 227 20.29 4.74 10.86
N PRO A 228 20.21 3.90 9.80
CA PRO A 228 21.36 3.58 8.94
C PRO A 228 21.99 4.81 8.30
N THR A 229 21.18 5.76 7.84
CA THR A 229 21.68 6.98 7.21
C THR A 229 22.47 7.85 8.19
N LEU A 230 21.95 8.08 9.39
CA LEU A 230 22.66 8.82 10.43
C LEU A 230 23.93 8.09 10.87
N PHE A 231 23.89 6.76 10.97
CA PHE A 231 25.07 5.96 11.28
C PHE A 231 26.17 6.12 10.23
N SER A 232 25.81 6.07 8.94
CA SER A 232 26.73 6.30 7.81
C SER A 232 27.38 7.69 7.89
N ILE A 233 26.59 8.74 8.14
CA ILE A 233 27.09 10.12 8.30
C ILE A 233 28.06 10.23 9.49
N VAL A 234 27.74 9.61 10.63
CA VAL A 234 28.60 9.63 11.81
C VAL A 234 29.92 8.90 11.56
N LEU A 235 29.88 7.76 10.86
CA LEU A 235 31.09 7.03 10.48
C LEU A 235 32.01 7.85 9.59
N ASP A 236 31.45 8.57 8.61
CA ASP A 236 32.19 9.45 7.71
C ASP A 236 32.81 10.63 8.47
N HIS A 237 32.02 11.31 9.31
CA HIS A 237 32.52 12.42 10.12
C HIS A 237 33.62 11.99 11.10
N ALA A 238 33.51 10.80 11.69
CA ALA A 238 34.51 10.23 12.57
C ALA A 238 35.76 9.72 11.83
N LYS A 239 35.80 9.77 10.49
CA LYS A 239 36.85 9.19 9.63
C LYS A 239 37.19 7.76 10.04
N ALA A 240 36.15 6.97 10.32
CA ALA A 240 36.33 5.61 10.78
C ALA A 240 37.06 4.77 9.71
N SER A 241 37.84 3.78 10.12
CA SER A 241 38.32 2.76 9.17
C SER A 241 37.18 1.83 8.76
N ASN A 242 37.23 1.33 7.52
CA ASN A 242 36.27 0.37 6.96
C ASN A 242 34.80 0.83 7.03
N ILE A 243 34.52 2.10 6.69
CA ILE A 243 33.17 2.69 6.71
C ILE A 243 32.18 1.83 5.94
N GLN A 244 32.53 1.45 4.71
CA GLN A 244 31.67 0.63 3.85
C GLN A 244 31.21 -0.66 4.55
N SER A 245 32.16 -1.49 5.00
CA SER A 245 31.81 -2.77 5.65
C SER A 245 31.02 -2.59 6.94
N LYS A 246 31.30 -1.52 7.71
CA LYS A 246 30.52 -1.22 8.92
C LYS A 246 29.09 -0.82 8.58
N ASN A 247 28.92 -0.02 7.53
CA ASN A 247 27.61 0.43 7.07
C ASN A 247 26.78 -0.73 6.49
N GLU A 248 27.41 -1.63 5.73
CA GLU A 248 26.80 -2.86 5.21
C GLU A 248 26.31 -3.78 6.34
N ILE A 249 27.14 -4.02 7.36
CA ILE A 249 26.76 -4.85 8.52
C ILE A 249 25.64 -4.18 9.31
N PHE A 250 25.72 -2.87 9.54
CA PHE A 250 24.69 -2.15 10.27
C PHE A 250 23.35 -2.16 9.52
N SER A 251 23.38 -1.93 8.21
CA SER A 251 22.20 -2.04 7.34
C SER A 251 21.61 -3.44 7.34
N LEU A 252 22.44 -4.49 7.33
CA LEU A 252 21.98 -5.88 7.43
C LEU A 252 21.26 -6.15 8.75
N VAL A 253 21.84 -5.71 9.88
CA VAL A 253 21.23 -5.88 11.21
C VAL A 253 19.91 -5.13 11.29
N THR A 254 19.87 -3.87 10.85
CA THR A 254 18.64 -3.08 10.79
C THR A 254 17.60 -3.75 9.91
N SER A 255 18.00 -4.31 8.75
CA SER A 255 17.08 -5.01 7.84
C SER A 255 16.47 -6.26 8.47
N ILE A 256 17.27 -7.07 9.18
CA ILE A 256 16.75 -8.23 9.92
C ILE A 256 15.76 -7.80 11.00
N LEU A 257 16.07 -6.72 11.74
CA LEU A 257 15.14 -6.19 12.75
C LEU A 257 13.84 -5.68 12.12
N MET A 258 13.92 -4.94 11.00
CA MET A 258 12.76 -4.45 10.27
C MET A 258 11.86 -5.60 9.78
N LEU A 259 12.45 -6.67 9.23
CA LEU A 259 11.72 -7.87 8.81
C LEU A 259 11.05 -8.59 10.00
N VAL A 260 11.69 -8.61 11.17
CA VAL A 260 11.06 -9.15 12.39
C VAL A 260 9.89 -8.27 12.82
N VAL A 261 10.03 -6.95 12.79
CA VAL A 261 8.91 -6.04 13.10
C VAL A 261 7.78 -6.20 12.09
N TYR A 262 8.09 -6.37 10.81
CA TYR A 262 7.10 -6.65 9.77
C TYR A 262 6.40 -8.00 9.98
N ALA A 263 7.12 -9.04 10.38
CA ALA A 263 6.51 -10.33 10.72
C ALA A 263 5.58 -10.20 11.95
N CYS A 264 5.94 -9.40 12.95
CA CYS A 264 5.05 -9.06 14.05
C CYS A 264 3.82 -8.27 13.59
N TYR A 265 3.98 -7.36 12.63
CA TYR A 265 2.89 -6.60 12.02
C TYR A 265 1.93 -7.52 11.23
N LEU A 266 2.46 -8.45 10.42
CA LEU A 266 1.63 -9.46 9.75
C LEU A 266 0.93 -10.39 10.73
N PHE A 267 1.60 -10.81 11.82
CA PHE A 267 0.94 -11.60 12.86
C PHE A 267 -0.16 -10.81 13.58
N PHE A 268 0.05 -9.49 13.74
CA PHE A 268 -0.96 -8.61 14.29
C PHE A 268 -2.19 -8.56 13.39
N GLN A 269 -1.98 -8.29 12.10
CA GLN A 269 -3.00 -8.14 11.06
C GLN A 269 -3.75 -9.44 10.77
N LEU A 270 -3.04 -10.56 10.55
CA LEU A 270 -3.62 -11.82 10.06
C LEU A 270 -4.08 -12.78 11.14
N TYR A 271 -3.88 -12.45 12.43
CA TYR A 271 -4.24 -13.37 13.51
C TYR A 271 -4.82 -12.67 14.73
N THR A 272 -4.09 -11.77 15.36
CA THR A 272 -4.57 -11.20 16.64
C THR A 272 -5.71 -10.20 16.46
N HIS A 273 -5.73 -9.49 15.32
CA HIS A 273 -6.69 -8.45 14.99
C HIS A 273 -7.30 -8.67 13.59
N ALA A 274 -7.36 -9.91 13.10
CA ALA A 274 -7.90 -10.26 11.78
C ALA A 274 -9.33 -9.72 11.58
N ASP A 275 -10.20 -9.86 12.61
CA ASP A 275 -11.58 -9.34 12.61
C ASP A 275 -11.70 -7.85 12.22
N PHE A 276 -10.63 -7.05 12.39
CA PHE A 276 -10.61 -5.64 12.04
C PHE A 276 -10.26 -5.40 10.56
N PHE A 277 -9.43 -6.26 9.97
CA PHE A 277 -8.96 -6.11 8.59
C PHE A 277 -9.88 -6.83 7.60
N ASP A 278 -10.46 -7.97 7.97
CA ASP A 278 -11.39 -8.73 7.12
C ASP A 278 -12.57 -7.86 6.64
N GLY A 279 -13.14 -7.05 7.53
CA GLY A 279 -14.27 -6.18 7.19
C GLY A 279 -13.92 -5.00 6.25
N ILE A 280 -12.64 -4.68 6.07
CA ILE A 280 -12.18 -3.65 5.12
C ILE A 280 -11.87 -4.29 3.76
N GLU A 281 -11.36 -5.53 3.76
CA GLU A 281 -10.99 -6.29 2.55
C GLU A 281 -12.24 -6.76 1.80
N ASP A 282 -13.23 -7.34 2.49
CA ASP A 282 -14.49 -7.80 1.88
C ASP A 282 -15.22 -6.65 1.12
N GLU A 283 -15.26 -5.44 1.67
CA GLU A 283 -15.87 -4.30 1.00
C GLU A 283 -15.08 -3.83 -0.24
N GLY A 284 -13.81 -4.18 -0.34
CA GLY A 284 -12.93 -3.76 -1.43
C GLY A 284 -12.98 -4.62 -2.66
N ASP A 285 -12.97 -5.93 -2.47
CA ASP A 285 -12.96 -6.90 -3.56
C ASP A 285 -14.25 -6.79 -4.39
N ASP A 286 -15.40 -6.67 -3.73
CA ASP A 286 -16.72 -6.45 -4.36
C ASP A 286 -16.71 -5.24 -5.32
N GLU A 287 -15.99 -4.17 -4.97
CA GLU A 287 -16.04 -2.93 -5.74
C GLU A 287 -14.96 -2.78 -6.78
N ILE A 288 -13.81 -3.43 -6.63
CA ILE A 288 -12.78 -3.45 -7.67
C ILE A 288 -13.25 -4.31 -8.86
N GLU A 289 -13.96 -5.41 -8.61
CA GLU A 289 -14.49 -6.29 -9.67
C GLU A 289 -15.62 -5.66 -10.48
N ASN A 290 -16.48 -4.85 -9.84
CA ASN A 290 -17.61 -4.19 -10.51
C ASN A 290 -17.21 -3.07 -11.48
N VAL A 291 -15.93 -2.67 -11.55
CA VAL A 291 -15.48 -1.56 -12.41
C VAL A 291 -15.24 -1.97 -13.87
N ASP A 292 -14.99 -3.26 -14.15
CA ASP A 292 -14.75 -3.69 -15.53
C ASP A 292 -16.00 -3.58 -16.44
N THR A 293 -17.17 -3.27 -15.87
CA THR A 293 -18.47 -3.22 -16.58
C THR A 293 -19.11 -1.84 -16.77
N GLU A 294 -18.71 -0.77 -16.07
CA GLU A 294 -19.42 0.52 -16.17
C GLU A 294 -18.51 1.75 -16.31
N PHE A 295 -18.15 2.08 -17.56
CA PHE A 295 -17.87 3.47 -17.95
C PHE A 295 -19.08 4.03 -18.71
N THR A 296 -20.14 4.37 -17.99
CA THR A 296 -21.20 5.23 -18.56
C THR A 296 -20.77 6.70 -18.43
N PRO A 297 -20.67 7.47 -19.53
CA PRO A 297 -20.39 8.90 -19.41
C PRO A 297 -21.53 9.55 -18.63
N LEU A 298 -21.21 10.29 -17.57
CA LEU A 298 -22.19 11.10 -16.85
C LEU A 298 -22.86 12.07 -17.84
N ALA A 299 -24.05 11.70 -18.31
CA ALA A 299 -24.90 12.55 -19.10
C ALA A 299 -25.32 13.73 -18.21
N ARG A 300 -24.75 14.90 -18.50
CA ARG A 300 -25.21 16.18 -17.97
C ARG A 300 -26.72 16.28 -18.20
N GLY A 301 -27.48 16.25 -17.11
CA GLY A 301 -28.92 16.45 -17.12
C GLY A 301 -29.26 17.79 -17.76
N ASN A 302 -29.88 17.73 -18.93
CA ASN A 302 -30.62 18.83 -19.50
C ASN A 302 -32.08 18.60 -19.10
N GLY A 303 -32.68 19.57 -18.41
CA GLY A 303 -34.07 19.49 -17.97
C GLY A 303 -35.06 19.40 -19.14
N ASP A 304 -36.11 18.60 -18.96
CA ASP A 304 -37.51 18.97 -19.15
C ASP A 304 -38.38 17.71 -18.96
N ASP A 305 -39.35 17.84 -18.04
CA ASP A 305 -40.77 17.57 -18.25
C ASP A 305 -41.23 16.20 -18.76
N GLY A 306 -41.94 15.46 -17.90
CA GLY A 306 -42.81 14.39 -18.40
C GLY A 306 -43.37 13.46 -17.35
N VAL A 307 -44.46 13.88 -16.70
CA VAL A 307 -45.36 13.00 -15.93
C VAL A 307 -45.91 11.92 -16.86
N PHE A 308 -45.51 10.66 -16.67
CA PHE A 308 -46.31 9.50 -17.04
C PHE A 308 -46.17 8.39 -16.00
N ALA A 309 -47.29 8.12 -15.33
CA ALA A 309 -47.49 6.98 -14.47
C ALA A 309 -47.20 5.69 -15.22
N ARG A 310 -46.43 4.78 -14.61
CA ARG A 310 -46.24 3.43 -15.13
C ARG A 310 -46.68 2.41 -14.07
N ASP A 311 -47.65 1.65 -14.53
CA ASP A 311 -48.33 0.52 -13.92
C ASP A 311 -47.34 -0.58 -13.52
N GLY A 312 -47.69 -1.33 -12.48
CA GLY A 312 -46.83 -2.35 -11.87
C GLY A 312 -46.65 -3.56 -12.78
N SER A 313 -45.41 -3.82 -13.18
CA SER A 313 -44.97 -5.11 -13.69
C SER A 313 -43.53 -5.33 -13.27
N GLU A 314 -43.33 -6.33 -12.40
CA GLU A 314 -42.12 -7.14 -12.20
C GLU A 314 -40.79 -6.54 -12.69
N GLU A 315 -40.02 -6.00 -11.76
CA GLU A 315 -38.56 -6.19 -11.78
C GLU A 315 -38.24 -6.94 -10.50
N SER A 316 -37.96 -8.24 -10.66
CA SER A 316 -37.29 -9.02 -9.64
C SER A 316 -35.97 -8.33 -9.32
N GLU A 317 -35.80 -7.92 -8.06
CA GLU A 317 -34.49 -7.71 -7.47
C GLU A 317 -33.73 -9.04 -7.54
N ALA A 318 -33.05 -9.22 -8.67
CA ALA A 318 -32.04 -10.21 -8.93
C ALA A 318 -30.89 -9.45 -9.58
N ASP A 319 -30.34 -8.47 -8.85
CA ASP A 319 -28.92 -8.17 -8.99
C ASP A 319 -28.21 -9.39 -8.43
N ASP A 320 -28.00 -10.36 -9.32
CA ASP A 320 -27.12 -11.50 -9.10
C ASP A 320 -25.71 -10.90 -8.92
N ASP A 321 -25.20 -11.01 -7.69
CA ASP A 321 -23.82 -10.74 -7.29
C ASP A 321 -22.89 -11.42 -8.31
N ASN A 322 -22.50 -10.71 -9.36
CA ASN A 322 -21.57 -11.22 -10.36
C ASN A 322 -20.13 -11.02 -9.86
N GLU A 323 -19.83 -11.56 -8.68
CA GLU A 323 -18.44 -11.82 -8.27
C GLU A 323 -17.81 -12.68 -9.37
N ILE A 324 -16.71 -12.20 -9.95
CA ILE A 324 -15.98 -12.94 -10.98
C ILE A 324 -15.25 -14.06 -10.25
N PRO A 325 -15.66 -15.34 -10.40
CA PRO A 325 -15.07 -16.40 -9.59
C PRO A 325 -13.58 -16.53 -9.89
N PRO A 326 -12.73 -16.74 -8.87
CA PRO A 326 -11.29 -16.79 -9.07
C PRO A 326 -10.89 -17.88 -10.04
N ALA A 327 -9.84 -17.62 -10.82
CA ALA A 327 -9.35 -18.63 -11.75
C ALA A 327 -8.86 -19.87 -10.97
N PRO A 328 -9.15 -21.10 -11.44
CA PRO A 328 -8.77 -22.30 -10.70
C PRO A 328 -7.29 -22.29 -10.33
N MET A 329 -6.93 -22.62 -9.08
CA MET A 329 -5.55 -22.57 -8.54
C MET A 329 -4.43 -22.96 -9.53
N LYS A 330 -4.61 -24.04 -10.30
CA LYS A 330 -3.60 -24.48 -11.30
C LYS A 330 -3.40 -23.47 -12.44
N VAL A 331 -4.47 -22.83 -12.88
CA VAL A 331 -4.45 -21.79 -13.92
C VAL A 331 -3.80 -20.54 -13.35
N ALA A 332 -4.27 -20.04 -12.20
CA ALA A 332 -3.71 -18.85 -11.55
C ALA A 332 -2.20 -19.01 -11.28
N LEU A 333 -1.79 -20.14 -10.70
CA LEU A 333 -0.36 -20.45 -10.48
C LEU A 333 0.45 -20.54 -11.78
N THR A 334 -0.13 -21.07 -12.86
CA THR A 334 0.56 -21.15 -14.15
C THR A 334 0.74 -19.77 -14.76
N ILE A 335 -0.29 -18.93 -14.68
CA ILE A 335 -0.22 -17.53 -15.13
C ILE A 335 0.84 -16.80 -14.30
N LEU A 336 0.76 -16.88 -12.97
CA LEU A 336 1.71 -16.24 -12.05
C LEU A 336 3.16 -16.60 -12.38
N VAL A 337 3.48 -17.89 -12.54
CA VAL A 337 4.86 -18.33 -12.83
C VAL A 337 5.35 -17.87 -14.20
N ILE A 338 4.49 -17.93 -15.22
CA ILE A 338 4.84 -17.46 -16.57
C ILE A 338 5.05 -15.95 -16.55
N ASP A 339 4.16 -15.21 -15.91
CA ASP A 339 4.19 -13.76 -15.87
C ASP A 339 5.43 -13.25 -15.12
N VAL A 340 5.76 -13.81 -13.95
CA VAL A 340 7.02 -13.54 -13.23
C VAL A 340 8.24 -13.72 -14.13
N ALA A 341 8.28 -14.79 -14.92
CA ALA A 341 9.39 -15.05 -15.82
C ALA A 341 9.47 -14.02 -16.96
N VAL A 342 8.33 -13.61 -17.52
CA VAL A 342 8.27 -12.60 -18.58
C VAL A 342 8.64 -11.22 -18.05
N VAL A 343 8.09 -10.82 -16.90
CA VAL A 343 8.44 -9.57 -16.20
C VAL A 343 9.93 -9.52 -15.93
N ALA A 344 10.53 -10.61 -15.42
CA ALA A 344 11.97 -10.67 -15.16
C ALA A 344 12.82 -10.40 -16.43
N VAL A 345 12.45 -11.01 -17.57
CA VAL A 345 13.13 -10.78 -18.85
C VAL A 345 12.94 -9.33 -19.34
N CYS A 346 11.74 -8.78 -19.24
CA CYS A 346 11.49 -7.37 -19.58
C CYS A 346 12.29 -6.41 -18.68
N CYS A 347 12.36 -6.69 -17.37
CA CYS A 347 13.15 -5.93 -16.41
C CYS A 347 14.65 -5.98 -16.74
N GLU A 348 15.19 -7.11 -17.23
CA GLU A 348 16.61 -7.18 -17.64
C GLU A 348 16.93 -6.17 -18.75
N PHE A 349 16.09 -6.09 -19.79
CA PHE A 349 16.26 -5.11 -20.87
C PHE A 349 15.93 -3.68 -20.44
N LEU A 350 14.95 -3.51 -19.55
CA LEU A 350 14.58 -2.21 -18.99
C LEU A 350 15.75 -1.61 -18.20
N VAL A 351 16.28 -2.35 -17.21
CA VAL A 351 17.40 -1.90 -16.38
C VAL A 351 18.65 -1.64 -17.22
N GLY A 352 18.95 -2.53 -18.17
CA GLY A 352 20.10 -2.38 -19.06
C GLY A 352 20.02 -1.17 -20.02
N SER A 353 18.83 -0.56 -20.18
CA SER A 353 18.63 0.59 -21.08
C SER A 353 18.43 1.93 -20.36
N ILE A 354 18.42 1.94 -19.01
CA ILE A 354 18.21 3.16 -18.19
C ILE A 354 19.20 4.26 -18.58
N ASP A 355 20.51 4.00 -18.55
CA ASP A 355 21.53 5.03 -18.81
C ASP A 355 21.43 5.63 -20.22
N GLY A 356 21.15 4.77 -21.21
CA GLY A 356 20.99 5.19 -22.59
C GLY A 356 19.72 6.02 -22.82
N PHE A 357 18.61 5.65 -22.16
CA PHE A 357 17.39 6.44 -22.16
C PHE A 357 17.58 7.79 -21.47
N ALA A 358 18.15 7.77 -20.26
CA ALA A 358 18.44 8.95 -19.45
C ALA A 358 19.27 9.97 -20.22
N THR A 359 20.38 9.52 -20.81
CA THR A 359 21.26 10.37 -21.64
C THR A 359 20.52 10.97 -22.84
N ARG A 360 19.70 10.17 -23.55
CA ARG A 360 19.01 10.63 -24.76
C ARG A 360 17.91 11.65 -24.48
N MET A 361 17.24 11.49 -23.33
CA MET A 361 16.14 12.34 -22.88
C MET A 361 16.60 13.52 -22.02
N HIS A 362 17.91 13.64 -21.76
CA HIS A 362 18.49 14.65 -20.85
C HIS A 362 17.87 14.57 -19.45
N LEU A 363 17.79 13.34 -18.91
CA LEU A 363 17.29 13.04 -17.58
C LEU A 363 18.41 12.43 -16.74
N GLY A 364 18.39 12.67 -15.43
CA GLY A 364 19.22 11.94 -14.48
C GLY A 364 18.74 10.49 -14.28
N THR A 365 19.67 9.57 -14.04
CA THR A 365 19.34 8.17 -13.71
C THR A 365 18.51 8.06 -12.44
N ALA A 366 18.79 8.92 -11.45
CA ALA A 366 17.98 9.04 -10.24
C ALA A 366 16.54 9.48 -10.54
N PHE A 367 16.32 10.44 -11.45
CA PHE A 367 14.95 10.83 -11.85
C PHE A 367 14.20 9.66 -12.48
N VAL A 368 14.84 8.90 -13.37
CA VAL A 368 14.22 7.71 -13.98
C VAL A 368 13.84 6.69 -12.91
N ALA A 369 14.73 6.41 -11.96
CA ALA A 369 14.49 5.40 -10.94
C ALA A 369 13.50 5.84 -9.85
N VAL A 370 13.54 7.10 -9.38
CA VAL A 370 12.65 7.60 -8.33
C VAL A 370 11.26 7.97 -8.86
N ILE A 371 11.15 8.51 -10.08
CA ILE A 371 9.89 9.06 -10.59
C ILE A 371 9.22 8.15 -11.62
N LEU A 372 9.98 7.56 -12.55
CA LEU A 372 9.38 6.79 -13.65
C LEU A 372 9.15 5.33 -13.29
N LEU A 373 10.18 4.62 -12.80
CA LEU A 373 10.08 3.17 -12.56
C LEU A 373 8.96 2.75 -11.60
N PRO A 374 8.68 3.47 -10.50
CA PRO A 374 7.60 3.11 -9.58
C PRO A 374 6.20 3.15 -10.20
N VAL A 375 6.02 3.89 -11.28
CA VAL A 375 4.74 3.94 -12.00
C VAL A 375 4.38 2.55 -12.55
N ILE A 376 5.37 1.70 -12.85
CA ILE A 376 5.10 0.38 -13.44
C ILE A 376 4.36 -0.52 -12.47
N GLY A 377 4.92 -0.77 -11.28
CA GLY A 377 4.30 -1.71 -10.34
C GLY A 377 3.16 -1.08 -9.53
N ASN A 378 3.19 0.23 -9.31
CA ASN A 378 2.10 0.91 -8.58
C ASN A 378 0.91 1.29 -9.49
N ALA A 379 0.97 1.11 -10.82
CA ALA A 379 -0.11 1.57 -11.72
C ALA A 379 -1.49 0.98 -11.38
N VAL A 380 -1.52 -0.30 -11.02
CA VAL A 380 -2.76 -1.03 -10.72
C VAL A 380 -3.30 -0.61 -9.37
N GLU A 381 -2.44 -0.62 -8.34
CA GLU A 381 -2.77 -0.15 -7.00
C GLU A 381 -3.25 1.32 -7.03
N HIS A 382 -2.63 2.15 -7.87
CA HIS A 382 -3.02 3.55 -8.06
C HIS A 382 -4.44 3.65 -8.60
N LEU A 383 -4.74 2.92 -9.66
CA LEU A 383 -6.07 2.92 -10.26
C LEU A 383 -7.12 2.40 -9.25
N SER A 384 -6.86 1.26 -8.61
CA SER A 384 -7.75 0.67 -7.61
C SER A 384 -8.01 1.60 -6.44
N ALA A 385 -6.96 2.20 -5.86
CA ALA A 385 -7.10 3.15 -4.76
C ALA A 385 -7.96 4.38 -5.14
N VAL A 386 -7.74 4.95 -6.33
CA VAL A 386 -8.53 6.11 -6.79
C VAL A 386 -9.99 5.72 -7.01
N MET A 387 -10.24 4.54 -7.60
CA MET A 387 -11.60 4.07 -7.88
C MET A 387 -12.40 3.84 -6.61
N VAL A 388 -11.83 3.16 -5.61
CA VAL A 388 -12.54 2.93 -4.33
C VAL A 388 -12.73 4.22 -3.52
N ALA A 389 -11.77 5.17 -3.61
CA ALA A 389 -11.95 6.50 -3.04
C ALA A 389 -13.13 7.25 -3.68
N MET A 390 -13.29 7.15 -5.01
CA MET A 390 -14.42 7.74 -5.75
C MET A 390 -15.76 7.06 -5.45
N LYS A 391 -15.77 5.87 -4.84
CA LYS A 391 -16.97 5.17 -4.37
C LYS A 391 -17.23 5.36 -2.87
N ASN A 392 -16.58 6.35 -2.26
CA ASN A 392 -16.69 6.69 -0.84
C ASN A 392 -16.08 5.67 0.13
N LYS A 393 -15.23 4.75 -0.34
CA LYS A 393 -14.50 3.78 0.49
C LYS A 393 -13.08 4.27 0.76
N MET A 394 -12.96 5.37 1.49
CA MET A 394 -11.67 6.01 1.75
C MET A 394 -10.75 5.15 2.64
N ASP A 395 -11.31 4.39 3.59
CA ASP A 395 -10.55 3.45 4.43
C ASP A 395 -9.72 2.47 3.61
N LEU A 396 -10.37 1.85 2.61
CA LEU A 396 -9.73 0.91 1.70
C LEU A 396 -8.69 1.61 0.82
N SER A 397 -9.01 2.79 0.27
CA SER A 397 -8.04 3.54 -0.54
C SER A 397 -6.77 3.88 0.26
N VAL A 398 -6.93 4.29 1.51
CA VAL A 398 -5.81 4.59 2.42
C VAL A 398 -5.07 3.31 2.77
N GLY A 399 -5.80 2.21 2.99
CA GLY A 399 -5.22 0.87 3.17
C GLY A 399 -4.33 0.45 2.01
N ILE A 400 -4.77 0.61 0.76
CA ILE A 400 -3.99 0.29 -0.44
C ILE A 400 -2.72 1.16 -0.49
N ALA A 401 -2.86 2.49 -0.39
CA ALA A 401 -1.73 3.41 -0.56
C ALA A 401 -0.71 3.37 0.60
N CYS A 402 -1.18 3.47 1.84
CA CYS A 402 -0.32 3.43 3.03
C CYS A 402 0.20 2.02 3.30
N GLY A 403 -0.64 0.99 3.11
CA GLY A 403 -0.25 -0.41 3.28
C GLY A 403 0.87 -0.81 2.32
N SER A 404 0.72 -0.53 1.02
CA SER A 404 1.78 -0.78 0.03
C SER A 404 3.08 -0.04 0.39
N SER A 405 3.00 1.21 0.84
CA SER A 405 4.17 1.96 1.34
C SER A 405 4.86 1.29 2.53
N VAL A 406 4.09 0.81 3.51
CA VAL A 406 4.59 0.07 4.69
C VAL A 406 5.24 -1.24 4.26
N GLN A 407 4.65 -1.98 3.32
CA GLN A 407 5.21 -3.21 2.78
C GLN A 407 6.54 -2.94 2.08
N ILE A 408 6.63 -1.92 1.25
CA ILE A 408 7.88 -1.57 0.56
C ILE A 408 8.97 -1.20 1.57
N ALA A 409 8.64 -0.40 2.59
CA ALA A 409 9.61 0.07 3.56
C ALA A 409 10.04 -0.98 4.60
N MET A 410 9.11 -1.79 5.12
CA MET A 410 9.37 -2.75 6.20
C MET A 410 9.66 -4.16 5.72
N PHE A 411 9.30 -4.48 4.47
CA PHE A 411 9.55 -5.78 3.86
C PHE A 411 10.45 -5.70 2.63
N ALA A 412 10.04 -5.02 1.55
CA ALA A 412 10.77 -5.09 0.28
C ALA A 412 12.20 -4.54 0.38
N ALA A 413 12.38 -3.33 0.92
CA ALA A 413 13.68 -2.70 1.09
C ALA A 413 14.64 -3.52 1.98
N PRO A 414 14.27 -3.92 3.22
CA PRO A 414 15.15 -4.74 4.05
C PRO A 414 15.37 -6.15 3.47
N LEU A 415 14.38 -6.73 2.78
CA LEU A 415 14.57 -7.98 2.06
C LEU A 415 15.64 -7.82 0.95
N MET A 416 15.61 -6.73 0.19
CA MET A 416 16.62 -6.47 -0.84
C MET A 416 18.02 -6.31 -0.26
N VAL A 417 18.15 -5.74 0.94
CA VAL A 417 19.44 -5.72 1.65
C VAL A 417 19.91 -7.13 1.95
N VAL A 418 19.07 -7.98 2.52
CA VAL A 418 19.43 -9.39 2.80
C VAL A 418 19.79 -10.13 1.51
N VAL A 419 18.98 -9.98 0.45
CA VAL A 419 19.21 -10.62 -0.85
C VAL A 419 20.52 -10.16 -1.50
N SER A 420 20.90 -8.89 -1.33
CA SER A 420 22.14 -8.35 -1.90
C SER A 420 23.40 -9.09 -1.40
N TRP A 421 23.38 -9.67 -0.20
CA TRP A 421 24.52 -10.44 0.30
C TRP A 421 24.79 -11.72 -0.50
N VAL A 422 23.74 -12.27 -1.12
CA VAL A 422 23.78 -13.51 -1.89
C VAL A 422 23.91 -13.24 -3.39
N VAL A 423 23.15 -12.26 -3.90
CA VAL A 423 22.93 -12.08 -5.34
C VAL A 423 23.89 -11.07 -5.97
N THR A 424 24.41 -10.11 -5.18
CA THR A 424 25.28 -9.06 -5.71
C THR A 424 26.64 -9.64 -6.16
N PRO A 425 27.13 -9.29 -7.37
CA PRO A 425 28.41 -9.77 -7.90
C PRO A 425 29.60 -9.57 -6.95
N SER A 426 30.61 -10.44 -7.06
CA SER A 426 31.84 -10.30 -6.29
C SER A 426 32.58 -9.00 -6.66
N GLY A 427 32.96 -8.21 -5.66
CA GLY A 427 33.65 -6.93 -5.86
C GLY A 427 32.72 -5.70 -5.93
N VAL A 428 31.39 -5.91 -5.96
CA VAL A 428 30.41 -4.84 -5.81
C VAL A 428 29.97 -4.76 -4.33
N PRO A 429 29.85 -3.54 -3.75
CA PRO A 429 29.36 -3.37 -2.38
C PRO A 429 27.96 -3.97 -2.18
N ARG A 430 27.59 -4.22 -0.92
CA ARG A 430 26.23 -4.71 -0.60
C ARG A 430 25.24 -3.55 -0.56
N LEU A 431 23.97 -3.84 -0.84
CA LEU A 431 22.93 -2.83 -0.71
C LEU A 431 22.82 -2.43 0.76
N THR A 432 22.72 -1.14 1.00
CA THR A 432 22.58 -0.53 2.31
C THR A 432 21.27 0.24 2.39
N LEU A 433 20.74 0.39 3.60
CA LEU A 433 19.52 1.18 3.85
C LEU A 433 19.82 2.68 4.04
N ASP A 434 21.09 3.09 4.03
CA ASP A 434 21.39 4.51 4.04
C ASP A 434 20.95 5.14 2.73
N LEU A 435 20.19 6.22 2.89
CA LEU A 435 19.65 7.01 1.81
C LEU A 435 20.54 8.22 1.58
N ASP A 436 20.58 8.70 0.34
CA ASP A 436 21.16 10.01 0.07
C ASP A 436 20.34 11.08 0.79
N PHE A 437 20.99 12.23 1.06
CA PHE A 437 20.36 13.30 1.84
C PHE A 437 19.01 13.75 1.26
N LEU A 438 18.92 13.87 -0.07
CA LEU A 438 17.69 14.24 -0.75
C LEU A 438 16.60 13.17 -0.59
N ASP A 439 16.94 11.90 -0.80
CA ASP A 439 16.02 10.78 -0.66
C ASP A 439 15.47 10.69 0.77
N LEU A 440 16.33 10.81 1.78
CA LEU A 440 15.93 10.79 3.18
C LEU A 440 14.95 11.93 3.51
N VAL A 441 15.26 13.15 3.07
CA VAL A 441 14.42 14.33 3.32
C VAL A 441 13.09 14.22 2.59
N THR A 442 13.08 13.75 1.35
CA THR A 442 11.85 13.62 0.55
C THR A 442 10.93 12.53 1.10
N VAL A 443 11.47 11.36 1.49
CA VAL A 443 10.70 10.32 2.20
C VAL A 443 10.18 10.83 3.54
N GLY A 444 11.02 11.56 4.28
CA GLY A 444 10.62 12.18 5.55
C GLY A 444 9.47 13.18 5.38
N ILE A 445 9.53 14.03 4.34
CA ILE A 445 8.44 14.95 3.98
C ILE A 445 7.20 14.15 3.64
N ALA A 446 7.29 13.13 2.77
CA ALA A 446 6.14 12.33 2.34
C ALA A 446 5.41 11.67 3.50
N VAL A 447 6.14 10.97 4.37
CA VAL A 447 5.58 10.34 5.58
C VAL A 447 4.97 11.39 6.51
N PHE A 448 5.65 12.50 6.72
CA PHE A 448 5.17 13.56 7.60
C PHE A 448 3.88 14.19 7.06
N THR A 449 3.82 14.55 5.78
CA THR A 449 2.65 15.18 5.18
C THR A 449 1.48 14.20 5.05
N ALA A 450 1.71 12.93 4.71
CA ALA A 450 0.66 11.92 4.69
C ALA A 450 0.03 11.75 6.08
N ASN A 451 0.85 11.64 7.14
CA ASN A 451 0.36 11.52 8.51
C ASN A 451 -0.38 12.79 8.98
N LEU A 452 0.06 13.98 8.57
CA LEU A 452 -0.65 15.23 8.88
C LEU A 452 -2.00 15.30 8.17
N THR A 453 -2.05 14.92 6.91
CA THR A 453 -3.28 14.91 6.11
C THR A 453 -4.30 13.93 6.69
N LEU A 454 -3.88 12.74 7.08
CA LEU A 454 -4.78 11.72 7.60
C LEU A 454 -5.18 11.93 9.07
N ARG A 455 -4.47 12.79 9.81
CA ARG A 455 -4.57 12.94 11.27
C ARG A 455 -5.99 13.14 11.78
N ASP A 456 -6.77 13.95 11.08
CA ASP A 456 -8.10 14.36 11.53
C ASP A 456 -9.19 13.34 11.10
N ALA A 457 -8.78 12.23 10.48
CA ALA A 457 -9.63 11.12 10.03
C ALA A 457 -10.80 11.56 9.12
N SER A 458 -10.64 12.70 8.46
CA SER A 458 -11.54 13.24 7.45
C SER A 458 -10.69 13.87 6.36
N THR A 459 -11.07 13.66 5.10
CA THR A 459 -10.28 14.05 3.94
C THR A 459 -11.07 14.89 2.94
N ASN A 460 -10.37 15.73 2.19
CA ASN A 460 -10.96 16.57 1.14
C ASN A 460 -10.03 16.74 -0.08
N TRP A 461 -10.59 17.30 -1.17
CA TRP A 461 -9.84 17.45 -2.43
C TRP A 461 -8.61 18.36 -2.31
N LEU A 462 -8.61 19.34 -1.41
CA LEU A 462 -7.50 20.30 -1.28
C LEU A 462 -6.28 19.62 -0.65
N GLU A 463 -6.50 18.73 0.30
CA GLU A 463 -5.44 17.87 0.85
C GLU A 463 -4.85 16.98 -0.23
N GLY A 464 -5.69 16.33 -1.05
CA GLY A 464 -5.24 15.53 -2.18
C GLY A 464 -4.40 16.32 -3.18
N ALA A 465 -4.90 17.50 -3.58
CA ALA A 465 -4.16 18.40 -4.46
C ALA A 465 -2.80 18.82 -3.86
N SER A 466 -2.74 19.03 -2.54
CA SER A 466 -1.50 19.40 -1.85
C SER A 466 -0.44 18.29 -1.90
N LEU A 467 -0.85 17.04 -1.70
CA LEU A 467 0.04 15.87 -1.80
C LEU A 467 0.57 15.68 -3.23
N ILE A 468 -0.29 15.81 -4.24
CA ILE A 468 0.13 15.76 -5.65
C ILE A 468 1.13 16.88 -5.96
N MET A 469 0.88 18.09 -5.48
CA MET A 469 1.80 19.22 -5.69
C MET A 469 3.16 18.97 -5.05
N ILE A 470 3.22 18.37 -3.85
CA ILE A 470 4.48 17.98 -3.22
C ILE A 470 5.20 16.93 -4.07
N TYR A 471 4.50 15.91 -4.59
CA TYR A 471 5.08 14.92 -5.49
C TYR A 471 5.70 15.57 -6.74
N LEU A 472 4.99 16.49 -7.38
CA LEU A 472 5.49 17.22 -8.56
C LEU A 472 6.69 18.12 -8.24
N MET A 473 6.70 18.75 -7.07
CA MET A 473 7.85 19.55 -6.61
C MET A 473 9.08 18.66 -6.40
N ILE A 474 8.91 17.50 -5.77
CA ILE A 474 9.98 16.52 -5.58
C ILE A 474 10.47 16.00 -6.94
N GLY A 475 9.58 15.63 -7.84
CA GLY A 475 9.92 15.21 -9.20
C GLY A 475 10.70 16.29 -9.96
N THR A 476 10.32 17.55 -9.81
CA THR A 476 11.05 18.69 -10.39
C THR A 476 12.45 18.82 -9.79
N ALA A 477 12.62 18.60 -8.49
CA ALA A 477 13.93 18.62 -7.85
C ALA A 477 14.86 17.52 -8.41
N PHE A 478 14.37 16.29 -8.55
CA PHE A 478 15.13 15.20 -9.18
C PHE A 478 15.43 15.46 -10.65
N TYR A 479 14.51 16.11 -11.37
CA TYR A 479 14.71 16.50 -12.76
C TYR A 479 15.82 17.55 -12.93
N ILE A 480 15.89 18.54 -12.04
CA ILE A 480 16.89 19.63 -12.13
C ILE A 480 18.29 19.18 -11.71
N ILE A 481 18.39 18.20 -10.80
CA ILE A 481 19.68 17.69 -10.30
C ILE A 481 20.37 16.80 -11.33
N GLY A 482 19.59 16.03 -12.10
CA GLY A 482 20.08 15.18 -13.19
C GLY A 482 20.52 15.98 -14.40
#